data_AF-A0A0M9GAU2-F1
#
_entry.id   AF-A0A0M9GAU2-F1
#
_cell.length_a   1.000
_cell.length_b   1.000
_cell.length_c   1.000
_cell.angle_alpha   90.00
_cell.angle_beta   90.00
_cell.angle_gamma   90.00
#
_symmetry.space_group_name_H-M   'P 1'
#
loop_
_entity.id
_entity.type
_entity.pdbx_description
1 polymer ?
#
loop_
_entity_poly.entity_id
_entity_poly.type
_entity_poly.pdbx_seq_one_letter_code
_entity_poly.pdbx_strand_id
1 'polypeptide(L)'
;MASDERIAFVVEYADPHAGLTRTYQLCYFTEDKTIEMYDLKTKRLFLKRCAYPSLSANELYVGATINVFSRPLRLVDYGDEATHRRLSVNTSECMLGIDMEHHSATAGTVVDALTTQDLRITSARLVELPQSLIDRIAASSARVLLLSVSGADAREKIAAVAALHPAAVIQVANEGDVQEIMQTMMGPGKTTATLRDCAVCVIKPHAITSRYEGAILQRLVEEGFYISALGSYQLTVADAEDFLEVYSGVLPEYRKLVEQMASGPCWAIEVCAENAVPALRAVCGPHDPEVCHVLFPHTLRAKYGVDRVRNAVHCTDLEEDGPLESEFFFSLLQNKR
;
A
#
# COMPACT_ATOMS: atom_id res chain seq x y z
N MET A 1 26.21 27.84 12.01
CA MET A 1 26.16 26.75 11.01
C MET A 1 24.71 26.31 11.00
N ALA A 2 23.98 26.53 9.92
CA ALA A 2 22.59 26.08 9.83
C ALA A 2 22.59 24.56 10.08
N SER A 3 21.79 24.09 11.04
CA SER A 3 21.62 22.66 11.23
C SER A 3 20.90 22.15 9.99
N ASP A 4 21.64 21.54 9.07
CA ASP A 4 21.11 20.84 7.90
C ASP A 4 20.06 19.86 8.40
N GLU A 5 18.78 20.18 8.20
CA GLU A 5 17.69 19.39 8.74
C GLU A 5 17.71 18.02 8.06
N ARG A 6 18.06 17.00 8.84
CA ARG A 6 18.39 15.66 8.33
C ARG A 6 17.56 14.61 9.03
N ILE A 7 17.12 13.63 8.26
CA ILE A 7 16.46 12.42 8.73
C ILE A 7 17.43 11.28 8.51
N ALA A 8 17.67 10.45 9.53
CA ALA A 8 18.54 9.29 9.41
C ALA A 8 17.75 7.99 9.62
N PHE A 9 18.01 7.00 8.78
CA PHE A 9 17.45 5.65 8.91
C PHE A 9 18.56 4.61 8.83
N VAL A 10 18.42 3.55 9.62
CA VAL A 10 19.13 2.30 9.38
C VAL A 10 18.41 1.59 8.25
N VAL A 11 19.17 1.22 7.22
CA VAL A 11 18.64 0.52 6.05
C VAL A 11 19.37 -0.79 5.81
N GLU A 12 18.63 -1.81 5.39
CA GLU A 12 19.13 -3.10 4.99
C GLU A 12 19.08 -3.26 3.47
N TYR A 13 20.16 -3.81 2.90
CA TYR A 13 20.26 -4.18 1.50
C TYR A 13 20.65 -5.66 1.42
N ALA A 14 19.74 -6.48 0.87
CA ALA A 14 20.08 -7.85 0.50
C ALA A 14 20.86 -7.83 -0.82
N ASP A 15 22.15 -8.14 -0.78
CA ASP A 15 23.01 -8.21 -1.97
C ASP A 15 22.83 -9.57 -2.65
N PRO A 16 22.18 -9.63 -3.82
CA PRO A 16 21.86 -10.91 -4.47
C PRO A 16 23.11 -11.64 -4.98
N HIS A 17 24.21 -10.92 -5.25
CA HIS A 17 25.45 -11.55 -5.76
C HIS A 17 26.28 -12.14 -4.62
N ALA A 18 26.29 -11.46 -3.48
CA ALA A 18 27.07 -11.88 -2.31
C ALA A 18 26.29 -12.82 -1.38
N GLY A 19 24.97 -12.90 -1.50
CA GLY A 19 24.12 -13.65 -0.57
C GLY A 19 24.18 -13.08 0.86
N LEU A 20 24.46 -11.79 1.01
CA LEU A 20 24.69 -11.12 2.29
C LEU A 20 23.78 -9.91 2.44
N THR A 21 23.20 -9.74 3.63
CA THR A 21 22.52 -8.50 4.00
C THR A 21 23.53 -7.50 4.55
N ARG A 22 23.59 -6.31 3.94
CA ARG A 22 24.43 -5.20 4.38
C ARG A 22 23.57 -4.14 5.05
N THR A 23 24.10 -3.54 6.10
CA THR A 23 23.43 -2.47 6.85
C THR A 23 24.14 -1.13 6.61
N TYR A 24 23.34 -0.12 6.26
CA TYR A 24 23.80 1.24 6.04
C TYR A 24 23.00 2.21 6.90
N GLN A 25 23.57 3.37 7.16
CA GLN A 25 22.84 4.53 7.62
C GLN A 25 22.58 5.42 6.41
N LEU A 26 21.31 5.56 6.04
CA LEU A 26 20.85 6.52 5.05
C LEU A 26 20.54 7.83 5.74
N CYS A 27 21.04 8.92 5.19
CA CYS A 27 20.74 10.27 5.61
C CYS A 27 20.02 11.00 4.47
N TYR A 28 18.81 11.48 4.72
CA TYR A 28 18.05 12.32 3.81
C TYR A 28 18.02 13.75 4.34
N PHE A 29 18.38 14.71 3.49
CA PHE A 29 18.39 16.13 3.82
C PHE A 29 17.13 16.79 3.25
N THR A 30 16.27 17.30 4.13
CA THR A 30 14.92 17.73 3.74
C THR A 30 14.92 19.03 2.93
N GLU A 31 15.88 19.92 3.18
CA GLU A 31 15.96 21.23 2.52
C GLU A 31 16.31 21.11 1.02
N ASP A 32 17.30 20.28 0.68
CA ASP A 32 17.84 20.18 -0.68
C ASP A 32 17.53 18.84 -1.38
N LYS A 33 16.79 17.94 -0.72
CA LYS A 33 16.39 16.64 -1.24
C LYS A 33 17.59 15.78 -1.70
N THR A 34 18.67 15.87 -0.94
CA THR A 34 19.87 15.04 -1.16
C THR A 34 19.89 13.84 -0.21
N ILE A 35 20.64 12.81 -0.60
CA ILE A 35 20.90 11.62 0.22
C ILE A 35 22.39 11.37 0.38
N GLU A 36 22.76 10.79 1.52
CA GLU A 36 24.10 10.31 1.83
C GLU A 36 24.00 8.95 2.53
N MET A 37 24.95 8.04 2.32
CA MET A 37 24.95 6.74 3.00
C MET A 37 26.31 6.38 3.59
N TYR A 38 26.26 5.79 4.79
CA TYR A 38 27.42 5.24 5.49
C TYR A 38 27.24 3.75 5.73
N ASP A 39 28.30 2.98 5.53
CA ASP A 39 28.33 1.57 5.93
C ASP A 39 28.46 1.50 7.46
N LEU A 40 27.48 0.89 8.13
CA LEU A 40 27.43 0.87 9.59
C LEU A 40 28.49 -0.04 10.22
N LYS A 41 28.95 -1.06 9.49
CA LYS A 41 29.93 -2.04 9.95
C LYS A 41 31.35 -1.48 9.86
N THR A 42 31.68 -0.84 8.74
CA THR A 42 33.02 -0.28 8.48
C THR A 42 33.15 1.18 8.89
N LYS A 43 32.03 1.86 9.18
CA LYS A 43 31.94 3.29 9.48
C LYS A 43 32.52 4.17 8.36
N ARG A 44 32.48 3.70 7.11
CA ARG A 44 32.97 4.41 5.94
C ARG A 44 31.82 4.96 5.10
N LEU A 45 32.09 6.07 4.42
CA LEU A 45 31.19 6.64 3.43
C LEU A 45 30.97 5.62 2.30
N PHE A 46 29.71 5.27 2.05
CA PHE A 46 29.30 4.37 0.97
C PHE A 46 28.81 5.16 -0.24
N LEU A 47 27.93 6.15 0.00
CA LEU A 47 27.41 7.06 -1.00
C LEU A 47 27.64 8.49 -0.53
N LYS A 48 28.40 9.28 -1.30
CA LYS A 48 28.60 10.70 -1.04
C LYS A 48 27.30 11.47 -1.27
N ARG A 49 27.04 12.52 -0.48
CA ARG A 49 25.88 13.41 -0.64
C ARG A 49 25.63 13.76 -2.11
N CYS A 50 24.46 13.37 -2.61
CA CYS A 50 24.04 13.62 -3.97
C CYS A 50 22.54 13.91 -4.04
N ALA A 51 22.13 14.69 -5.04
CA ALA A 51 20.72 14.94 -5.29
C ALA A 51 20.01 13.64 -5.68
N TYR A 52 18.86 13.39 -5.06
CA TYR A 52 18.01 12.25 -5.41
C TYR A 52 16.54 12.69 -5.41
N PRO A 53 16.16 13.54 -6.38
CA PRO A 53 14.89 14.25 -6.39
C PRO A 53 13.66 13.34 -6.53
N SER A 54 13.87 12.08 -6.93
CA SER A 54 12.81 11.08 -7.03
C SER A 54 12.33 10.54 -5.69
N LEU A 55 13.09 10.74 -4.61
CA LEU A 55 12.73 10.29 -3.27
C LEU A 55 12.07 11.43 -2.49
N SER A 56 10.93 11.15 -1.88
CA SER A 56 10.22 12.12 -1.04
C SER A 56 10.29 11.76 0.44
N ALA A 57 10.13 12.75 1.33
CA ALA A 57 10.11 12.50 2.78
C ALA A 57 8.97 11.56 3.20
N ASN A 58 7.85 11.54 2.47
CA ASN A 58 6.70 10.68 2.75
C ASN A 58 6.98 9.20 2.49
N GLU A 59 7.98 8.89 1.66
CA GLU A 59 8.46 7.53 1.39
C GLU A 59 9.37 6.99 2.52
N LEU A 60 9.80 7.85 3.44
CA LEU A 60 10.78 7.53 4.47
C LEU A 60 10.12 7.24 5.82
N TYR A 61 9.87 5.97 6.08
CA TYR A 61 9.32 5.46 7.34
C TYR A 61 9.87 4.05 7.60
N VAL A 62 9.90 3.64 8.87
CA VAL A 62 10.34 2.28 9.23
C VAL A 62 9.37 1.25 8.60
N GLY A 63 9.93 0.27 7.91
CA GLY A 63 9.22 -0.74 7.13
C GLY A 63 9.20 -0.46 5.62
N ALA A 64 9.44 0.78 5.18
CA ALA A 64 9.50 1.13 3.76
C ALA A 64 10.63 0.41 3.04
N THR A 65 10.46 0.10 1.75
CA THR A 65 11.57 -0.22 0.86
C THR A 65 11.71 0.89 -0.16
N ILE A 66 12.88 1.51 -0.27
CA ILE A 66 13.15 2.55 -1.25
C ILE A 66 14.22 2.09 -2.22
N ASN A 67 14.12 2.50 -3.49
CA ASN A 67 15.16 2.20 -4.46
C ASN A 67 16.16 3.37 -4.53
N VAL A 68 17.42 3.10 -4.19
CA VAL A 68 18.53 4.06 -4.33
C VAL A 68 19.55 3.48 -5.31
N PHE A 69 19.68 4.10 -6.50
CA PHE A 69 20.58 3.64 -7.57
C PHE A 69 20.49 2.13 -7.85
N SER A 70 19.25 1.66 -8.07
CA SER A 70 18.93 0.25 -8.33
C SER A 70 19.23 -0.71 -7.17
N ARG A 71 19.32 -0.19 -5.94
CA ARG A 71 19.40 -1.00 -4.72
C ARG A 71 18.10 -0.83 -3.93
N PRO A 72 17.28 -1.88 -3.77
CA PRO A 72 16.16 -1.86 -2.83
C PRO A 72 16.70 -1.85 -1.40
N LEU A 73 16.51 -0.73 -0.71
CA LEU A 73 16.91 -0.50 0.67
C LEU A 73 15.69 -0.55 1.56
N ARG A 74 15.62 -1.51 2.48
CA ARG A 74 14.55 -1.60 3.48
C ARG A 74 14.91 -0.73 4.68
N LEU A 75 14.08 0.24 5.05
CA LEU A 75 14.22 1.05 6.25
C LEU A 75 13.81 0.20 7.45
N VAL A 76 14.76 -0.18 8.29
CA VAL A 76 14.52 -1.11 9.41
C VAL A 76 14.49 -0.43 10.77
N ASP A 77 15.13 0.72 10.91
CA ASP A 77 15.15 1.49 12.16
C ASP A 77 15.51 2.95 11.89
N TYR A 78 15.41 3.80 12.91
CA TYR A 78 15.89 5.17 12.88
C TYR A 78 17.40 5.21 13.11
N GLY A 79 18.09 6.05 12.34
CA GLY A 79 19.56 6.17 12.38
C GLY A 79 20.08 7.07 13.50
N ASP A 80 19.22 7.88 14.13
CA ASP A 80 19.56 8.68 15.30
C ASP A 80 18.34 8.99 16.19
N GLU A 81 18.62 9.32 17.45
CA GLU A 81 17.62 9.68 18.48
C GLU A 81 16.79 10.92 18.10
N ALA A 82 17.39 11.87 17.38
CA ALA A 82 16.68 13.08 16.95
C ALA A 82 15.60 12.74 15.92
N THR A 83 15.94 11.88 14.96
CA THR A 83 15.01 11.35 13.97
C THR A 83 13.95 10.49 14.64
N HIS A 84 14.36 9.57 15.52
CA HIS A 84 13.43 8.76 16.29
C HIS A 84 12.44 9.68 16.99
N ARG A 85 12.88 10.63 17.82
CA ARG A 85 11.96 11.55 18.52
C ARG A 85 11.06 12.34 17.57
N ARG A 86 11.60 12.83 16.45
CA ARG A 86 10.80 13.64 15.52
C ARG A 86 9.72 12.80 14.81
N LEU A 87 10.01 11.54 14.49
CA LEU A 87 9.11 10.69 13.73
C LEU A 87 8.30 9.70 14.57
N SER A 88 8.74 9.38 15.80
CA SER A 88 8.12 8.39 16.68
C SER A 88 7.26 8.97 17.79
N VAL A 89 7.49 10.22 18.21
CA VAL A 89 6.88 10.77 19.45
C VAL A 89 5.35 10.83 19.41
N ASN A 90 4.73 10.80 18.22
CA ASN A 90 3.27 10.78 18.11
C ASN A 90 2.70 9.62 17.27
N THR A 91 3.51 8.67 16.78
CA THR A 91 2.98 7.58 15.95
C THR A 91 2.37 6.49 16.82
N SER A 92 1.08 6.61 17.14
CA SER A 92 0.29 5.49 17.65
C SER A 92 -0.23 4.67 16.48
N GLU A 93 -0.06 3.35 16.54
CA GLU A 93 -0.76 2.44 15.65
C GLU A 93 -2.16 2.20 16.21
N CYS A 94 -3.18 2.52 15.44
CA CYS A 94 -4.57 2.40 15.80
C CYS A 94 -5.29 1.55 14.75
N MET A 95 -6.37 0.89 15.14
CA MET A 95 -7.20 0.14 14.19
C MET A 95 -8.61 0.68 14.12
N LEU A 96 -9.18 0.58 12.93
CA LEU A 96 -10.58 0.80 12.66
C LEU A 96 -11.09 -0.21 11.64
N GLY A 97 -12.40 -0.41 11.63
CA GLY A 97 -13.11 -1.17 10.61
C GLY A 97 -14.02 -0.27 9.80
N ILE A 98 -14.32 -0.68 8.57
CA ILE A 98 -15.37 -0.12 7.72
C ILE A 98 -16.35 -1.25 7.42
N ASP A 99 -17.64 -1.05 7.70
CA ASP A 99 -18.69 -2.01 7.34
C ASP A 99 -18.87 -2.07 5.82
N MET A 100 -18.42 -3.16 5.21
CA MET A 100 -18.47 -3.35 3.76
C MET A 100 -19.77 -4.02 3.30
N GLU A 101 -20.60 -4.51 4.22
CA GLU A 101 -21.91 -5.08 3.89
C GLU A 101 -22.91 -3.97 3.60
N HIS A 102 -22.98 -2.98 4.50
CA HIS A 102 -23.99 -1.92 4.43
C HIS A 102 -23.44 -0.58 3.91
N HIS A 103 -22.12 -0.34 4.03
CA HIS A 103 -21.51 0.96 3.79
C HIS A 103 -20.32 0.93 2.81
N SER A 104 -20.27 -0.08 1.94
CA SER A 104 -19.26 -0.18 0.86
C SER A 104 -19.21 1.07 -0.02
N ALA A 105 -20.36 1.69 -0.30
CA ALA A 105 -20.49 2.91 -1.11
C ALA A 105 -19.64 4.11 -0.65
N THR A 106 -19.29 4.17 0.64
CA THR A 106 -18.49 5.27 1.22
C THR A 106 -17.10 4.81 1.67
N ALA A 107 -16.72 3.56 1.42
CA ALA A 107 -15.48 3.00 1.94
C ALA A 107 -14.24 3.77 1.45
N GLY A 108 -14.20 4.12 0.17
CA GLY A 108 -13.12 4.92 -0.40
C GLY A 108 -13.06 6.33 0.19
N THR A 109 -14.21 6.98 0.38
CA THR A 109 -14.32 8.30 1.05
C THR A 109 -13.75 8.26 2.47
N VAL A 110 -14.03 7.21 3.24
CA VAL A 110 -13.46 7.05 4.60
C VAL A 110 -11.95 6.89 4.54
N VAL A 111 -11.44 6.05 3.64
CA VAL A 111 -9.99 5.86 3.43
C VAL A 111 -9.30 7.17 3.01
N ASP A 112 -9.93 7.94 2.14
CA ASP A 112 -9.45 9.25 1.68
C ASP A 112 -9.44 10.28 2.82
N ALA A 113 -10.47 10.28 3.68
CA ALA A 113 -10.54 11.14 4.85
C ALA A 113 -9.43 10.84 5.88
N LEU A 114 -9.03 9.58 6.05
CA LEU A 114 -7.91 9.22 6.92
C LEU A 114 -6.58 9.77 6.35
N THR A 115 -6.34 9.52 5.07
CA THR A 115 -5.07 9.89 4.43
C THR A 115 -4.91 11.41 4.28
N THR A 116 -6.01 12.15 4.08
CA THR A 116 -6.04 13.62 4.07
C THR A 116 -5.69 14.24 5.43
N GLN A 117 -5.85 13.49 6.53
CA GLN A 117 -5.44 13.91 7.89
C GLN A 117 -4.00 13.51 8.23
N ASP A 118 -3.17 13.24 7.21
CA ASP A 118 -1.79 12.74 7.33
C ASP A 118 -1.68 11.41 8.07
N LEU A 119 -2.76 10.61 8.12
CA LEU A 119 -2.68 9.24 8.61
C LEU A 119 -2.19 8.32 7.51
N ARG A 120 -1.31 7.41 7.89
CA ARG A 120 -0.81 6.37 7.01
C ARG A 120 -1.55 5.08 7.29
N ILE A 121 -2.10 4.45 6.26
CA ILE A 121 -2.59 3.07 6.37
C ILE A 121 -1.39 2.13 6.25
N THR A 122 -1.10 1.37 7.31
CA THR A 122 0.00 0.41 7.37
C THR A 122 -0.42 -0.95 6.86
N SER A 123 -1.69 -1.32 7.07
CA SER A 123 -2.28 -2.57 6.61
C SER A 123 -3.77 -2.40 6.36
N ALA A 124 -4.28 -3.07 5.34
CA ALA A 124 -5.70 -3.10 5.01
C ALA A 124 -6.11 -4.54 4.64
N ARG A 125 -7.24 -5.01 5.17
CA ARG A 125 -7.79 -6.32 4.79
C ARG A 125 -9.29 -6.39 4.98
N LEU A 126 -9.99 -6.92 3.98
CA LEU A 126 -11.39 -7.29 4.06
C LEU A 126 -11.54 -8.71 4.61
N VAL A 127 -12.20 -8.83 5.75
CA VAL A 127 -12.37 -10.09 6.47
C VAL A 127 -13.84 -10.40 6.77
N GLU A 128 -14.12 -11.67 7.06
CA GLU A 128 -15.31 -12.12 7.77
C GLU A 128 -14.96 -12.28 9.26
N LEU A 129 -15.49 -11.41 10.11
CA LEU A 129 -15.28 -11.46 11.55
C LEU A 129 -16.11 -12.56 12.20
N PRO A 130 -15.59 -13.27 13.22
CA PRO A 130 -16.39 -14.18 14.03
C PRO A 130 -17.39 -13.40 14.88
N GLN A 131 -18.56 -14.01 15.15
CA GLN A 131 -19.65 -13.36 15.89
C GLN A 131 -19.20 -12.79 17.25
N SER A 132 -18.32 -13.51 17.96
CA SER A 132 -17.77 -13.06 19.24
C SER A 132 -17.06 -11.71 19.14
N LEU A 133 -16.38 -11.45 18.03
CA LEU A 133 -15.65 -10.21 17.82
C LEU A 133 -16.58 -9.09 17.34
N ILE A 134 -17.57 -9.41 16.50
CA ILE A 134 -18.62 -8.48 16.07
C ILE A 134 -19.31 -7.86 17.30
N ASP A 135 -19.70 -8.69 18.26
CA ASP A 135 -20.39 -8.24 19.47
C ASP A 135 -19.49 -7.35 20.34
N ARG A 136 -18.18 -7.64 20.43
CA ARG A 136 -17.24 -6.86 21.26
C ARG A 136 -16.87 -5.50 20.68
N ILE A 137 -16.73 -5.41 19.36
CA ILE A 137 -16.43 -4.14 18.68
C ILE A 137 -17.70 -3.39 18.23
N ALA A 138 -18.87 -3.93 18.56
CA ALA A 138 -20.18 -3.40 18.16
C ALA A 138 -20.30 -3.19 16.63
N ALA A 139 -19.74 -4.11 15.84
CA ALA A 139 -19.89 -4.09 14.39
C ALA A 139 -21.33 -4.47 13.98
N SER A 140 -21.83 -3.89 12.90
CA SER A 140 -23.18 -4.18 12.39
C SER A 140 -23.21 -5.38 11.44
N SER A 141 -22.06 -5.81 10.93
CA SER A 141 -21.93 -6.94 10.00
C SER A 141 -20.63 -7.71 10.26
N ALA A 142 -20.57 -8.93 9.72
CA ALA A 142 -19.35 -9.73 9.74
C ALA A 142 -18.31 -9.24 8.72
N ARG A 143 -18.75 -8.55 7.67
CA ARG A 143 -17.91 -8.24 6.52
C ARG A 143 -17.31 -6.85 6.67
N VAL A 144 -16.08 -6.81 7.17
CA VAL A 144 -15.44 -5.57 7.62
C VAL A 144 -14.10 -5.40 6.92
N LEU A 145 -13.89 -4.22 6.32
CA LEU A 145 -12.56 -3.78 5.90
C LEU A 145 -11.83 -3.22 7.11
N LEU A 146 -10.90 -4.00 7.64
CA LEU A 146 -10.05 -3.59 8.74
C LEU A 146 -8.84 -2.82 8.23
N LEU A 147 -8.53 -1.71 8.89
CA LEU A 147 -7.41 -0.84 8.58
C LEU A 147 -6.57 -0.65 9.83
N SER A 148 -5.28 -0.94 9.72
CA SER A 148 -4.28 -0.45 10.67
C SER A 148 -3.73 0.87 10.17
N VAL A 149 -3.74 1.88 11.03
CA VAL A 149 -3.29 3.24 10.71
C VAL A 149 -2.27 3.73 11.71
N SER A 150 -1.27 4.43 11.21
CA SER A 150 -0.24 5.07 12.01
C SER A 150 -0.14 6.55 11.67
N GLY A 151 0.04 7.39 12.67
CA GLY A 151 0.28 8.82 12.46
C GLY A 151 0.18 9.60 13.76
N ALA A 152 0.59 10.87 13.71
CA ALA A 152 0.43 11.77 14.83
C ALA A 152 -1.06 11.95 15.17
N ASP A 153 -1.40 11.79 16.45
CA ASP A 153 -2.76 11.98 16.99
C ASP A 153 -3.78 11.07 16.27
N ALA A 154 -3.37 9.86 15.90
CA ALA A 154 -4.17 8.95 15.10
C ALA A 154 -5.53 8.66 15.73
N ARG A 155 -5.60 8.50 17.05
CA ARG A 155 -6.84 8.19 17.77
C ARG A 155 -7.85 9.34 17.68
N GLU A 156 -7.42 10.57 17.89
CA GLU A 156 -8.27 11.76 17.77
C GLU A 156 -8.76 11.94 16.33
N LYS A 157 -7.87 11.77 15.35
CA LYS A 157 -8.19 11.91 13.93
C LYS A 157 -9.16 10.84 13.44
N ILE A 158 -8.99 9.58 13.86
CA ILE A 158 -9.95 8.49 13.59
C ILE A 158 -11.30 8.82 14.22
N ALA A 159 -11.33 9.38 15.44
CA ALA A 159 -12.58 9.79 16.08
C ALA A 159 -13.30 10.89 15.29
N ALA A 160 -12.55 11.84 14.72
CA ALA A 160 -13.12 12.86 13.84
C ALA A 160 -13.69 12.25 12.54
N VAL A 161 -12.99 11.30 11.91
CA VAL A 161 -13.50 10.59 10.71
C VAL A 161 -14.75 9.77 11.04
N ALA A 162 -14.75 9.06 12.16
CA ALA A 162 -15.91 8.30 12.60
C ALA A 162 -17.12 9.20 12.90
N ALA A 163 -16.91 10.40 13.42
CA ALA A 163 -17.99 11.36 13.63
C ALA A 163 -18.64 11.83 12.32
N LEU A 164 -17.89 11.87 11.22
CA LEU A 164 -18.41 12.17 9.87
C LEU A 164 -19.14 10.97 9.25
N HIS A 165 -18.74 9.74 9.63
CA HIS A 165 -19.27 8.49 9.08
C HIS A 165 -19.65 7.48 10.18
N PRO A 166 -20.58 7.83 11.09
CA PRO A 166 -20.80 7.07 12.34
C PRO A 166 -21.41 5.68 12.12
N ALA A 167 -22.11 5.47 11.01
CA ALA A 167 -22.67 4.17 10.67
C ALA A 167 -21.66 3.27 9.93
N ALA A 168 -20.69 3.86 9.22
CA ALA A 168 -19.73 3.11 8.41
C ALA A 168 -18.48 2.70 9.19
N VAL A 169 -18.02 3.55 10.11
CA VAL A 169 -16.74 3.38 10.81
C VAL A 169 -16.94 2.68 12.15
N ILE A 170 -16.23 1.56 12.32
CA ILE A 170 -16.15 0.78 13.56
C ILE A 170 -14.83 1.12 14.25
N GLN A 171 -14.89 1.70 15.44
CA GLN A 171 -13.69 2.01 16.22
C GLN A 171 -13.27 0.81 17.07
N VAL A 172 -12.00 0.42 16.98
CA VAL A 172 -11.43 -0.63 17.83
C VAL A 172 -10.72 0.06 18.99
N ALA A 173 -11.36 0.06 20.17
CA ALA A 173 -10.85 0.81 21.33
C ALA A 173 -9.99 -0.02 22.29
N ASN A 174 -10.17 -1.35 22.34
CA ASN A 174 -9.53 -2.23 23.32
C ASN A 174 -8.29 -2.91 22.73
N GLU A 175 -7.17 -2.87 23.45
CA GLU A 175 -5.91 -3.52 23.04
C GLU A 175 -6.03 -5.04 22.88
N GLY A 176 -6.87 -5.71 23.67
CA GLY A 176 -7.11 -7.15 23.53
C GLY A 176 -7.79 -7.51 22.21
N ASP A 177 -8.76 -6.70 21.79
CA ASP A 177 -9.45 -6.88 20.49
C ASP A 177 -8.51 -6.58 19.33
N VAL A 178 -7.64 -5.56 19.47
CA VAL A 178 -6.57 -5.23 18.52
C VAL A 178 -5.71 -6.46 18.24
N GLN A 179 -5.25 -7.19 19.25
CA GLN A 179 -4.41 -8.37 19.04
C GLN A 179 -5.13 -9.49 18.26
N GLU A 180 -6.38 -9.79 18.61
CA GLU A 180 -7.17 -10.82 17.93
C GLU A 180 -7.53 -10.41 16.49
N ILE A 181 -7.83 -9.13 16.26
CA ILE A 181 -8.06 -8.53 14.94
C ILE A 181 -6.80 -8.63 14.09
N MET A 182 -5.63 -8.25 14.63
CA MET A 182 -4.35 -8.39 13.92
C MET A 182 -4.07 -9.84 13.54
N GLN A 183 -4.38 -10.79 14.42
CA GLN A 183 -4.26 -12.22 14.09
C GLN A 183 -5.23 -12.63 12.99
N THR A 184 -6.44 -12.08 12.97
CA THR A 184 -7.43 -12.30 11.90
C THR A 184 -6.98 -11.68 10.57
N MET A 185 -6.34 -10.52 10.61
CA MET A 185 -5.81 -9.84 9.42
C MET A 185 -4.56 -10.54 8.87
N MET A 186 -3.62 -10.95 9.71
CA MET A 186 -2.31 -11.45 9.27
C MET A 186 -2.22 -12.98 9.25
N GLY A 187 -3.12 -13.69 9.91
CA GLY A 187 -3.12 -15.13 9.99
C GLY A 187 -3.59 -15.82 8.70
N PRO A 188 -3.26 -17.10 8.52
CA PRO A 188 -3.90 -17.91 7.49
C PRO A 188 -5.39 -17.97 7.81
N GLY A 189 -6.19 -17.49 6.87
CA GLY A 189 -7.61 -17.24 7.09
C GLY A 189 -8.42 -17.54 5.85
N LYS A 190 -9.71 -17.77 6.04
CA LYS A 190 -10.65 -17.91 4.93
C LYS A 190 -10.67 -16.61 4.14
N THR A 191 -10.39 -16.70 2.85
CA THR A 191 -10.47 -15.55 1.95
C THR A 191 -11.92 -15.11 1.76
N THR A 192 -12.12 -13.81 1.61
CA THR A 192 -13.40 -13.21 1.17
C THR A 192 -13.53 -13.21 -0.36
N ALA A 193 -12.45 -13.53 -1.08
CA ALA A 193 -12.41 -13.59 -2.53
C ALA A 193 -13.32 -14.70 -3.04
N THR A 194 -14.03 -14.40 -4.13
CA THR A 194 -14.92 -15.32 -4.84
C THR A 194 -14.16 -16.23 -5.79
N LEU A 195 -13.00 -15.79 -6.31
CA LEU A 195 -12.13 -16.53 -7.22
C LEU A 195 -12.83 -16.99 -8.51
N ARG A 196 -13.89 -16.30 -8.94
CA ARG A 196 -14.65 -16.61 -10.15
C ARG A 196 -15.38 -15.37 -10.65
N ASP A 197 -15.56 -15.28 -11.97
CA ASP A 197 -16.30 -14.18 -12.61
C ASP A 197 -15.88 -12.79 -12.08
N CYS A 198 -14.58 -12.63 -11.88
CA CYS A 198 -13.98 -11.49 -11.19
C CYS A 198 -12.81 -10.92 -11.98
N ALA A 199 -12.39 -9.72 -11.61
CA ALA A 199 -11.14 -9.11 -12.05
C ALA A 199 -10.37 -8.60 -10.81
N VAL A 200 -9.08 -8.40 -10.96
CA VAL A 200 -8.22 -7.83 -9.91
C VAL A 200 -7.74 -6.45 -10.34
N CYS A 201 -7.91 -5.49 -9.44
CA CYS A 201 -7.28 -4.18 -9.51
C CYS A 201 -6.18 -4.12 -8.46
N VAL A 202 -4.95 -3.80 -8.88
CA VAL A 202 -3.82 -3.61 -7.95
C VAL A 202 -3.42 -2.14 -7.94
N ILE A 203 -3.66 -1.47 -6.81
CA ILE A 203 -3.16 -0.12 -6.55
C ILE A 203 -1.67 -0.20 -6.25
N LYS A 204 -0.86 0.38 -7.13
CA LYS A 204 0.59 0.23 -7.13
C LYS A 204 1.25 1.04 -6.01
N PRO A 205 2.47 0.66 -5.57
CA PRO A 205 3.13 1.33 -4.44
C PRO A 205 3.26 2.85 -4.54
N HIS A 206 3.56 3.40 -5.72
CA HIS A 206 3.67 4.86 -5.88
C HIS A 206 2.32 5.58 -5.68
N ALA A 207 1.19 4.95 -6.03
CA ALA A 207 -0.13 5.52 -5.80
C ALA A 207 -0.49 5.50 -4.30
N ILE A 208 -0.11 4.44 -3.58
CA ILE A 208 -0.25 4.36 -2.11
C ILE A 208 0.60 5.45 -1.42
N THR A 209 1.86 5.59 -1.84
CA THR A 209 2.75 6.66 -1.36
C THR A 209 2.15 8.05 -1.59
N SER A 210 1.46 8.22 -2.71
CA SER A 210 0.81 9.48 -3.10
C SER A 210 -0.58 9.67 -2.47
N ARG A 211 -1.01 8.75 -1.58
CA ARG A 211 -2.30 8.77 -0.87
C ARG A 211 -3.53 8.65 -1.78
N TYR A 212 -3.41 7.95 -2.90
CA TYR A 212 -4.51 7.80 -3.85
C TYR A 212 -5.39 6.57 -3.61
N GLU A 213 -5.07 5.72 -2.61
CA GLU A 213 -5.81 4.50 -2.31
C GLU A 213 -7.31 4.73 -2.06
N GLY A 214 -7.66 5.79 -1.31
CA GLY A 214 -9.05 6.11 -0.99
C GLY A 214 -9.83 6.56 -2.22
N ALA A 215 -9.28 7.51 -2.98
CA ALA A 215 -9.90 8.00 -4.21
C ALA A 215 -10.04 6.92 -5.29
N ILE A 216 -9.07 6.01 -5.42
CA ILE A 216 -9.15 4.88 -6.36
C ILE A 216 -10.22 3.88 -5.91
N LEU A 217 -10.23 3.50 -4.62
CA LEU A 217 -11.25 2.61 -4.07
C LEU A 217 -12.65 3.21 -4.25
N GLN A 218 -12.81 4.50 -3.96
CA GLN A 218 -14.09 5.20 -4.12
C GLN A 218 -14.56 5.13 -5.58
N ARG A 219 -13.64 5.37 -6.53
CA ARG A 219 -13.98 5.30 -7.95
C ARG A 219 -14.44 3.90 -8.38
N LEU A 220 -13.82 2.83 -7.89
CA LEU A 220 -14.28 1.47 -8.20
C LEU A 220 -15.71 1.24 -7.70
N VAL A 221 -16.02 1.67 -6.49
CA VAL A 221 -17.38 1.49 -5.94
C VAL A 221 -18.41 2.36 -6.68
N GLU A 222 -18.05 3.58 -7.07
CA GLU A 222 -18.91 4.48 -7.87
C GLU A 222 -19.24 3.91 -9.26
N GLU A 223 -18.34 3.13 -9.85
CA GLU A 223 -18.54 2.45 -11.13
C GLU A 223 -19.39 1.17 -10.98
N GLY A 224 -19.86 0.87 -9.77
CA GLY A 224 -20.77 -0.23 -9.48
C GLY A 224 -20.08 -1.58 -9.24
N PHE A 225 -18.77 -1.61 -9.07
CA PHE A 225 -18.07 -2.84 -8.70
C PHE A 225 -18.43 -3.28 -7.29
N TYR A 226 -18.78 -4.56 -7.14
CA TYR A 226 -18.80 -5.21 -5.84
C TYR A 226 -17.37 -5.59 -5.46
N ILE A 227 -16.83 -4.97 -4.42
CA ILE A 227 -15.52 -5.32 -3.87
C ILE A 227 -15.68 -6.59 -3.06
N SER A 228 -15.27 -7.73 -3.60
CA SER A 228 -15.40 -9.06 -2.95
C SER A 228 -14.28 -9.31 -1.94
N ALA A 229 -13.05 -8.93 -2.29
CA ALA A 229 -11.87 -9.01 -1.42
C ALA A 229 -10.98 -7.77 -1.56
N LEU A 230 -10.29 -7.42 -0.48
CA LEU A 230 -9.28 -6.35 -0.48
C LEU A 230 -8.16 -6.73 0.50
N GLY A 231 -6.91 -6.51 0.09
CA GLY A 231 -5.75 -6.78 0.93
C GLY A 231 -4.56 -5.91 0.55
N SER A 232 -3.82 -5.43 1.55
CA SER A 232 -2.50 -4.82 1.36
C SER A 232 -1.41 -5.89 1.38
N TYR A 233 -0.49 -5.83 0.42
CA TYR A 233 0.61 -6.78 0.26
C TYR A 233 1.92 -6.04 0.03
N GLN A 234 3.02 -6.61 0.52
CA GLN A 234 4.37 -6.16 0.22
C GLN A 234 5.04 -7.26 -0.61
N LEU A 235 5.10 -7.08 -1.93
CA LEU A 235 5.69 -8.07 -2.82
C LEU A 235 7.21 -8.06 -2.69
N THR A 236 7.81 -9.25 -2.67
CA THR A 236 9.24 -9.38 -2.98
C THR A 236 9.46 -9.22 -4.49
N VAL A 237 10.73 -9.07 -4.90
CA VAL A 237 11.07 -9.06 -6.34
C VAL A 237 10.62 -10.36 -7.01
N ALA A 238 10.81 -11.51 -6.36
CA ALA A 238 10.38 -12.80 -6.89
C ALA A 238 8.84 -12.87 -7.03
N ASP A 239 8.09 -12.41 -6.02
CA ASP A 239 6.62 -12.37 -6.11
C ASP A 239 6.15 -11.46 -7.25
N ALA A 240 6.81 -10.33 -7.45
CA ALA A 240 6.48 -9.41 -8.52
C ALA A 240 6.87 -9.95 -9.91
N GLU A 241 7.95 -10.72 -10.02
CA GLU A 241 8.33 -11.43 -11.26
C GLU A 241 7.31 -12.50 -11.62
N ASP A 242 6.90 -13.32 -10.65
CA ASP A 242 5.88 -14.37 -10.81
C ASP A 242 4.54 -13.74 -11.22
N PHE A 243 4.10 -12.69 -10.52
CA PHE A 243 2.83 -12.01 -10.82
C PHE A 243 2.81 -11.38 -12.23
N LEU A 244 3.93 -10.81 -12.67
CA LEU A 244 4.02 -10.10 -13.95
C LEU A 244 4.59 -10.97 -15.08
N GLU A 245 4.77 -12.27 -14.89
CA GLU A 245 5.50 -13.16 -15.82
C GLU A 245 5.00 -13.03 -17.26
N VAL A 246 3.67 -12.94 -17.44
CA VAL A 246 3.01 -12.81 -18.75
C VAL A 246 3.45 -11.58 -19.55
N TYR A 247 3.97 -10.55 -18.88
CA TYR A 247 4.49 -9.33 -19.51
C TYR A 247 5.99 -9.41 -19.85
N SER A 248 6.67 -10.47 -19.40
CA SER A 248 8.09 -10.70 -19.69
C SER A 248 8.31 -10.87 -21.19
N GLY A 249 9.21 -10.05 -21.75
CA GLY A 249 9.49 -10.03 -23.19
C GLY A 249 8.43 -9.31 -24.05
N VAL A 250 7.27 -8.94 -23.47
CA VAL A 250 6.23 -8.15 -24.13
C VAL A 250 6.43 -6.65 -23.87
N LEU A 251 6.67 -6.28 -22.61
CA LEU A 251 6.87 -4.89 -22.20
C LEU A 251 8.37 -4.56 -22.10
N PRO A 252 8.89 -3.55 -22.84
CA PRO A 252 10.28 -3.11 -22.71
C PRO A 252 10.66 -2.70 -21.28
N GLU A 253 9.69 -2.17 -20.52
CA GLU A 253 9.86 -1.70 -19.15
C GLU A 253 9.64 -2.78 -18.09
N TYR A 254 9.47 -4.06 -18.46
CA TYR A 254 9.14 -5.17 -17.54
C TYR A 254 10.00 -5.18 -16.26
N ARG A 255 11.33 -5.06 -16.38
CA ARG A 255 12.23 -5.05 -15.22
C ARG A 255 11.95 -3.89 -14.26
N LYS A 256 11.65 -2.70 -14.80
CA LYS A 256 11.31 -1.52 -13.99
C LYS A 256 9.93 -1.67 -13.35
N LEU A 257 8.99 -2.33 -14.03
CA LEU A 257 7.66 -2.64 -13.49
C LEU A 257 7.77 -3.57 -12.27
N VAL A 258 8.55 -4.64 -12.38
CA VAL A 258 8.86 -5.55 -11.27
C VAL A 258 9.48 -4.78 -10.09
N GLU A 259 10.52 -3.99 -10.35
CA GLU A 259 11.18 -3.18 -9.31
C GLU A 259 10.21 -2.19 -8.63
N GLN A 260 9.30 -1.58 -9.39
CA GLN A 260 8.30 -0.66 -8.86
C GLN A 260 7.21 -1.37 -8.06
N MET A 261 6.79 -2.57 -8.47
CA MET A 261 5.84 -3.38 -7.70
C MET A 261 6.42 -3.86 -6.37
N ALA A 262 7.72 -4.19 -6.34
CA ALA A 262 8.42 -4.59 -5.13
C ALA A 262 8.87 -3.39 -4.25
N SER A 263 8.65 -2.15 -4.68
CA SER A 263 9.18 -0.96 -3.99
C SER A 263 8.34 -0.51 -2.79
N GLY A 264 7.32 -1.25 -2.37
CA GLY A 264 6.46 -0.83 -1.27
C GLY A 264 5.15 -1.59 -1.22
N PRO A 265 4.23 -1.19 -0.32
CA PRO A 265 2.94 -1.85 -0.19
C PRO A 265 2.08 -1.54 -1.41
N CYS A 266 1.37 -2.54 -1.91
CA CYS A 266 0.30 -2.40 -2.89
C CYS A 266 -1.02 -2.89 -2.30
N TRP A 267 -2.16 -2.45 -2.85
CA TRP A 267 -3.46 -3.02 -2.49
C TRP A 267 -3.99 -3.83 -3.65
N ALA A 268 -4.24 -5.11 -3.44
CA ALA A 268 -4.99 -5.93 -4.37
C ALA A 268 -6.48 -5.90 -3.98
N ILE A 269 -7.33 -5.77 -4.99
CA ILE A 269 -8.78 -5.62 -4.84
C ILE A 269 -9.43 -6.57 -5.85
N GLU A 270 -10.13 -7.59 -5.37
CA GLU A 270 -11.01 -8.40 -6.22
C GLU A 270 -12.31 -7.62 -6.44
N VAL A 271 -12.65 -7.40 -7.70
CA VAL A 271 -13.88 -6.73 -8.12
C VAL A 271 -14.77 -7.69 -8.90
N CYS A 272 -16.06 -7.69 -8.56
CA CYS A 272 -17.09 -8.45 -9.25
C CYS A 272 -18.10 -7.50 -9.88
N ALA A 273 -18.41 -7.74 -11.15
CA ALA A 273 -19.45 -7.07 -11.91
C ALA A 273 -19.81 -7.93 -13.13
N GLU A 274 -20.91 -7.61 -13.80
CA GLU A 274 -21.15 -8.15 -15.14
C GLU A 274 -20.05 -7.66 -16.09
N ASN A 275 -19.36 -8.58 -16.78
CA ASN A 275 -18.18 -8.27 -17.60
C ASN A 275 -17.09 -7.52 -16.82
N ALA A 276 -16.73 -8.04 -15.63
CA ALA A 276 -15.79 -7.40 -14.69
C ALA A 276 -14.48 -6.93 -15.34
N VAL A 277 -13.85 -7.76 -16.19
CA VAL A 277 -12.57 -7.42 -16.84
C VAL A 277 -12.71 -6.25 -17.82
N PRO A 278 -13.59 -6.29 -18.85
CA PRO A 278 -13.81 -5.13 -19.72
C PRO A 278 -14.19 -3.85 -18.96
N ALA A 279 -15.09 -3.96 -17.97
CA ALA A 279 -15.51 -2.82 -17.17
C ALA A 279 -14.32 -2.22 -16.40
N LEU A 280 -13.50 -3.05 -15.74
CA LEU A 280 -12.35 -2.58 -14.98
C LEU A 280 -11.33 -1.91 -15.89
N ARG A 281 -11.04 -2.50 -17.05
CA ARG A 281 -10.14 -1.91 -18.06
C ARG A 281 -10.61 -0.55 -18.55
N ALA A 282 -11.92 -0.37 -18.74
CA ALA A 282 -12.50 0.92 -19.14
C ALA A 282 -12.27 2.00 -18.07
N VAL A 283 -12.42 1.64 -16.79
CA VAL A 283 -12.18 2.56 -15.66
C VAL A 283 -10.71 2.88 -15.47
N CYS A 284 -9.83 1.89 -15.65
CA CYS A 284 -8.38 2.06 -15.56
C CYS A 284 -7.81 2.88 -16.73
N GLY A 285 -8.30 2.67 -17.94
CA GLY A 285 -7.78 3.30 -19.17
C GLY A 285 -6.55 2.59 -19.75
N PRO A 286 -6.03 3.05 -20.90
CA PRO A 286 -4.82 2.50 -21.53
C PRO A 286 -3.60 2.42 -20.61
N HIS A 287 -2.66 1.53 -20.92
CA HIS A 287 -1.46 1.29 -20.08
C HIS A 287 -0.59 2.54 -19.85
N ASP A 288 -0.50 3.41 -20.85
CA ASP A 288 0.35 4.61 -20.85
C ASP A 288 -0.45 5.84 -20.37
N PRO A 289 -0.12 6.44 -19.20
CA PRO A 289 -0.80 7.64 -18.69
C PRO A 289 -0.78 8.82 -19.66
N GLU A 290 0.26 8.99 -20.49
CA GLU A 290 0.32 10.10 -21.45
C GLU A 290 -0.81 10.02 -22.47
N VAL A 291 -1.12 8.81 -22.95
CA VAL A 291 -2.26 8.56 -23.84
C VAL A 291 -3.57 8.84 -23.11
N CYS A 292 -3.66 8.44 -21.85
CA CYS A 292 -4.85 8.66 -21.02
C CYS A 292 -5.11 10.15 -20.77
N HIS A 293 -4.09 10.96 -20.49
CA HIS A 293 -4.27 12.40 -20.28
C HIS A 293 -4.90 13.12 -21.49
N VAL A 294 -4.55 12.67 -22.70
CA VAL A 294 -5.03 13.31 -23.95
C VAL A 294 -6.39 12.76 -24.38
N LEU A 295 -6.60 11.45 -24.30
CA LEU A 295 -7.76 10.78 -24.91
C LEU A 295 -8.79 10.29 -23.90
N PHE A 296 -8.39 9.99 -22.67
CA PHE A 296 -9.23 9.36 -21.65
C PHE A 296 -9.03 10.01 -20.26
N PRO A 297 -9.22 11.35 -20.12
CA PRO A 297 -8.80 12.11 -18.94
C PRO A 297 -9.54 11.73 -17.65
N HIS A 298 -10.63 10.98 -17.74
CA HIS A 298 -11.43 10.55 -16.60
C HIS A 298 -10.95 9.23 -15.96
N THR A 299 -10.07 8.49 -16.64
CA THR A 299 -9.59 7.17 -16.22
C THR A 299 -8.63 7.26 -15.03
N LEU A 300 -8.50 6.16 -14.28
CA LEU A 300 -7.59 6.11 -13.12
C LEU A 300 -6.14 6.40 -13.52
N ARG A 301 -5.69 5.85 -14.64
CA ARG A 301 -4.31 6.07 -15.14
C ARG A 301 -4.10 7.52 -15.59
N ALA A 302 -5.12 8.21 -16.11
CA ALA A 302 -5.02 9.64 -16.39
C ALA A 302 -4.99 10.52 -15.13
N LYS A 303 -5.67 10.13 -14.05
CA LYS A 303 -5.74 10.97 -12.84
C LYS A 303 -4.54 10.79 -11.93
N TYR A 304 -4.03 9.57 -11.83
CA TYR A 304 -3.06 9.19 -10.80
C TYR A 304 -1.77 8.61 -11.36
N GLY A 305 -1.71 8.34 -12.67
CA GLY A 305 -0.51 7.84 -13.34
C GLY A 305 0.51 8.95 -13.59
N VAL A 306 1.78 8.58 -13.57
CA VAL A 306 2.93 9.46 -13.80
C VAL A 306 3.67 9.09 -15.08
N ASP A 307 3.92 7.80 -15.29
CA ASP A 307 4.58 7.25 -16.49
C ASP A 307 4.17 5.78 -16.68
N ARG A 308 4.67 5.12 -17.73
CA ARG A 308 4.33 3.71 -18.05
C ARG A 308 4.61 2.73 -16.90
N VAL A 309 5.65 2.99 -16.10
CA VAL A 309 6.01 2.14 -14.95
C VAL A 309 5.12 2.49 -13.75
N ARG A 310 5.03 3.78 -13.45
CA ARG A 310 4.23 4.37 -12.37
C ARG A 310 2.87 4.83 -12.90
N ASN A 311 2.07 3.88 -13.38
CA ASN A 311 0.77 4.15 -14.00
C ASN A 311 -0.43 3.94 -13.05
N ALA A 312 -0.28 4.25 -11.76
CA ALA A 312 -1.25 4.08 -10.68
C ALA A 312 -1.76 2.66 -10.37
N VAL A 313 -2.34 1.97 -11.36
CA VAL A 313 -3.06 0.70 -11.19
C VAL A 313 -2.67 -0.32 -12.25
N HIS A 314 -2.48 -1.55 -11.81
CA HIS A 314 -2.59 -2.73 -12.66
C HIS A 314 -4.04 -3.23 -12.63
N CYS A 315 -4.52 -3.80 -13.74
CA CYS A 315 -5.83 -4.40 -13.86
C CYS A 315 -5.72 -5.64 -14.74
N THR A 316 -6.48 -6.68 -14.42
CA THR A 316 -6.58 -7.91 -15.23
C THR A 316 -6.87 -7.58 -16.70
N ASP A 317 -6.15 -8.22 -17.62
CA ASP A 317 -6.27 -7.97 -19.06
C ASP A 317 -7.21 -8.96 -19.79
N LEU A 318 -7.26 -10.22 -19.34
CA LEU A 318 -8.06 -11.32 -19.91
C LEU A 318 -9.03 -11.93 -18.88
N GLU A 319 -10.12 -12.54 -19.35
CA GLU A 319 -11.15 -13.09 -18.45
C GLU A 319 -10.65 -14.29 -17.63
N GLU A 320 -9.83 -15.13 -18.24
CA GLU A 320 -9.21 -16.29 -17.61
C GLU A 320 -8.19 -15.92 -16.52
N ASP A 321 -7.59 -14.73 -16.59
CA ASP A 321 -6.56 -14.29 -15.66
C ASP A 321 -7.13 -13.79 -14.33
N GLY A 322 -8.37 -13.29 -14.32
CA GLY A 322 -8.99 -12.70 -13.12
C GLY A 322 -8.99 -13.65 -11.91
N PRO A 323 -9.51 -14.88 -12.05
CA PRO A 323 -9.43 -15.90 -10.99
C PRO A 323 -8.00 -16.25 -10.56
N LEU A 324 -7.05 -16.32 -11.51
CA LEU A 324 -5.66 -16.69 -11.24
C LEU A 324 -4.93 -15.59 -10.45
N GLU A 325 -5.08 -14.33 -10.87
CA GLU A 325 -4.55 -13.17 -10.16
C GLU A 325 -5.19 -13.05 -8.76
N SER A 326 -6.48 -13.34 -8.64
CA SER A 326 -7.18 -13.32 -7.35
C SER A 326 -6.65 -14.40 -6.41
N GLU A 327 -6.45 -15.64 -6.91
CA GLU A 327 -5.86 -16.73 -6.15
C GLU A 327 -4.42 -16.39 -5.71
N PHE A 328 -3.64 -15.76 -6.59
CA PHE A 328 -2.27 -15.32 -6.27
C PHE A 328 -2.23 -14.43 -5.02
N PHE A 329 -3.06 -13.39 -4.95
CA PHE A 329 -3.08 -12.49 -3.80
C PHE A 329 -3.79 -13.08 -2.58
N PHE A 330 -5.01 -13.58 -2.77
CA PHE A 330 -5.92 -13.90 -1.67
C PHE A 330 -5.86 -15.35 -1.20
N SER A 331 -5.03 -16.19 -1.84
CA SER A 331 -4.73 -17.55 -1.38
C SER A 331 -3.23 -17.75 -1.19
N LEU A 332 -2.42 -17.59 -2.24
CA LEU A 332 -0.99 -17.93 -2.18
C LEU A 332 -0.22 -16.95 -1.30
N LEU A 333 -0.27 -15.66 -1.62
CA LEU A 333 0.45 -14.63 -0.84
C LEU A 333 -0.12 -14.46 0.56
N GLN A 334 -1.44 -14.48 0.70
CA GLN A 334 -2.10 -14.39 2.00
C GLN A 334 -1.66 -15.50 2.97
N ASN A 335 -1.41 -16.72 2.47
CA ASN A 335 -1.00 -17.86 3.28
C ASN A 335 0.52 -18.13 3.25
N LYS A 336 1.29 -17.27 2.59
CA LYS A 336 2.75 -17.38 2.50
C LYS A 336 3.36 -17.09 3.87
N ARG A 337 4.03 -18.10 4.43
CA ARG A 337 4.71 -18.03 5.74
C ARG A 337 6.12 -17.45 5.62
#